data_AF-A0A2N2MPJ5-F1
#
_entry.id   AF-A0A2N2MPJ5-F1
#
_cell.length_a   1.000
_cell.length_b   1.000
_cell.length_c   1.000
_cell.angle_alpha   90.00
_cell.angle_beta   90.00
_cell.angle_gamma   90.00
#
_symmetry.space_group_name_H-M   'P 1'
#
loop_
_entity.id
_entity.type
_entity.pdbx_description
1 polymer ?
#
loop_
_entity_poly.entity_id
_entity_poly.type
_entity_poly.pdbx_seq_one_letter_code
_entity_poly.pdbx_strand_id
1 'polypeptide(L)'
;MAECCVAPDNDKSNKRTYIPFLLIPLAIIIYIFLDPGVDYLVYNILGLDKSSHLTQAIRFFLYDTPKVMILLTVIVFVVGIIRSYFSPEKTRKALEGKPLFIGNIMAASLGVVTPFCSCSAIPLFIGFVESGIPLGVTFSFLVAAPMINEVALVLLFGLFGWKTALLYAGTGLIIAIVSGWVIGKLKVERFVEEWVYEIKAGDFQLAEETVTFHDRIQAGYTAVVDIVSKVWIYIVAGIAVGAAVHG
;
A
#
# COMPACT_ATOMS: atom_id res chain seq x y z
N MET A 1 -5.85 38.53 7.22
CA MET A 1 -4.81 37.89 8.07
C MET A 1 -4.75 36.44 7.62
N ALA A 2 -4.09 36.07 6.54
CA ALA A 2 -2.69 36.28 6.13
C ALA A 2 -1.71 35.41 6.94
N GLU A 3 -1.78 34.08 6.75
CA GLU A 3 -0.69 33.13 6.98
C GLU A 3 -1.12 31.75 6.43
N CYS A 4 -0.56 31.35 5.29
CA CYS A 4 -0.31 29.98 4.82
C CYS A 4 0.07 29.96 3.33
N CYS A 5 0.98 30.86 2.92
CA CYS A 5 1.80 30.66 1.73
C CYS A 5 3.23 30.41 2.21
N VAL A 6 3.46 29.27 2.85
CA VAL A 6 4.82 28.77 3.08
C VAL A 6 5.21 28.05 1.80
N ALA A 7 6.06 28.69 0.99
CA ALA A 7 6.67 28.06 -0.16
C ALA A 7 7.34 26.74 0.27
N PRO A 8 7.23 25.65 -0.52
CA PRO A 8 7.94 24.43 -0.20
C PRO A 8 9.45 24.71 -0.26
N ASP A 9 10.09 24.53 0.89
CA ASP A 9 11.53 24.66 1.10
C ASP A 9 12.29 23.63 0.24
N ASN A 10 12.80 24.09 -0.91
CA ASN A 10 13.46 23.31 -1.96
C ASN A 10 14.77 22.63 -1.48
N ASP A 11 15.32 23.03 -0.32
CA ASP A 11 16.57 22.46 0.22
C ASP A 11 16.36 21.11 0.94
N LYS A 12 15.20 20.89 1.59
CA LYS A 12 14.89 19.64 2.30
C LYS A 12 14.41 18.51 1.38
N SER A 13 13.79 18.87 0.25
CA SER A 13 13.37 17.94 -0.80
C SER A 13 14.56 17.24 -1.45
N ASN A 14 15.64 17.97 -1.71
CA ASN A 14 16.78 17.46 -2.46
C ASN A 14 17.55 16.36 -1.70
N LYS A 15 17.76 16.51 -0.39
CA LYS A 15 18.41 15.47 0.44
C LYS A 15 17.57 14.19 0.57
N ARG A 16 16.24 14.29 0.58
CA ARG A 16 15.35 13.15 0.82
C ARG A 16 15.28 12.17 -0.36
N THR A 17 15.65 12.61 -1.56
CA THR A 17 15.54 11.81 -2.78
C THR A 17 16.79 10.98 -3.10
N TYR A 18 17.97 11.38 -2.63
CA TYR A 18 19.16 10.53 -2.71
C TYR A 18 19.18 9.42 -1.65
N ILE A 19 18.43 9.60 -0.55
CA ILE A 19 18.33 8.62 0.53
C ILE A 19 17.88 7.23 0.04
N PRO A 20 16.79 7.06 -0.73
CA PRO A 20 16.40 5.74 -1.24
C PRO A 20 17.41 5.14 -2.22
N PHE A 21 18.06 5.95 -3.07
CA PHE A 21 19.10 5.46 -3.98
C PHE A 21 20.34 4.92 -3.23
N LEU A 22 20.59 5.43 -2.01
CA LEU A 22 21.67 4.98 -1.14
C LEU A 22 21.23 3.86 -0.18
N LEU A 23 19.97 3.88 0.28
CA LEU A 23 19.40 2.88 1.19
C LEU A 23 19.12 1.54 0.52
N ILE A 24 18.77 1.50 -0.78
CA ILE A 24 18.53 0.25 -1.51
C ILE A 24 19.81 -0.61 -1.60
N PRO A 25 20.96 -0.12 -2.10
CA PRO A 25 22.19 -0.90 -2.10
C PRO A 25 22.67 -1.23 -0.69
N LEU A 26 22.48 -0.33 0.28
CA LEU A 26 22.77 -0.62 1.69
C LEU A 26 21.89 -1.78 2.23
N ALA A 27 20.60 -1.80 1.93
CA ALA A 27 19.68 -2.85 2.34
C ALA A 27 20.02 -4.20 1.69
N ILE A 28 20.45 -4.19 0.42
CA ILE A 28 20.93 -5.39 -0.30
C ILE A 28 22.21 -5.91 0.35
N ILE A 29 23.17 -5.03 0.65
CA ILE A 29 24.41 -5.41 1.34
C ILE A 29 24.09 -6.00 2.71
N ILE A 30 23.25 -5.33 3.51
CA ILE A 30 22.83 -5.84 4.82
C ILE A 30 22.17 -7.21 4.69
N TYR A 31 21.29 -7.41 3.69
CA TYR A 31 20.63 -8.69 3.45
C TYR A 31 21.62 -9.81 3.10
N ILE A 32 22.62 -9.54 2.25
CA ILE A 32 23.65 -10.53 1.84
C ILE A 32 24.54 -10.92 3.03
N PHE A 33 24.91 -9.94 3.86
CA PHE A 33 25.79 -10.17 5.02
C PHE A 33 25.03 -10.57 6.29
N LEU A 34 23.70 -10.68 6.23
CA LEU A 34 22.88 -10.92 7.41
C LEU A 34 23.12 -12.31 8.01
N ASP A 35 23.12 -13.34 7.18
CA ASP A 35 23.32 -14.74 7.62
C ASP A 35 24.69 -14.95 8.27
N PRO A 36 25.83 -14.60 7.62
CA PRO A 36 27.14 -14.74 8.25
C PRO A 36 27.33 -13.80 9.45
N GLY A 37 26.68 -12.62 9.46
CA GLY A 37 26.75 -11.68 10.57
C GLY A 37 26.03 -12.19 11.82
N VAL A 38 24.82 -12.74 11.66
CA VAL A 38 24.07 -13.33 12.77
C VAL A 38 24.76 -14.59 13.29
N ASP A 39 25.29 -15.45 12.41
CA ASP A 39 26.07 -16.62 12.82
C ASP A 39 27.31 -16.24 13.62
N TYR A 40 28.05 -15.22 13.19
CA TYR A 40 29.21 -14.72 13.92
C TYR A 40 28.80 -14.16 15.30
N LEU A 41 27.72 -13.38 15.36
CA LEU A 41 27.24 -12.79 16.62
C LEU A 41 26.76 -13.86 17.61
N VAL A 42 25.98 -14.83 17.16
CA VAL A 42 25.37 -15.86 18.02
C VAL A 42 26.39 -16.91 18.46
N TYR A 43 27.22 -17.40 17.53
CA TYR A 43 28.12 -18.52 17.83
C TYR A 43 29.50 -18.08 18.32
N ASN A 44 30.04 -16.97 17.82
CA ASN A 44 31.41 -16.56 18.17
C ASN A 44 31.46 -15.47 19.24
N ILE A 45 30.54 -14.50 19.23
CA ILE A 45 30.52 -13.43 20.24
C ILE A 45 29.79 -13.89 21.50
N LEU A 46 28.57 -14.42 21.35
CA LEU A 46 27.77 -14.91 22.48
C LEU A 46 28.19 -16.32 22.93
N GLY A 47 28.99 -17.03 22.12
CA GLY A 47 29.52 -18.35 22.48
C GLY A 47 28.45 -19.42 22.69
N LEU A 48 27.27 -19.25 22.10
CA LEU A 48 26.12 -20.10 22.35
C LEU A 48 26.21 -21.41 21.56
N ASP A 49 25.84 -22.52 22.21
CA ASP A 49 25.90 -23.84 21.59
C ASP A 49 24.80 -24.02 20.53
N LYS A 50 25.17 -24.55 19.35
CA LYS A 50 24.25 -24.81 18.22
C LYS A 50 23.13 -25.80 18.55
N SER A 51 23.33 -26.65 19.56
CA SER A 51 22.37 -27.69 19.95
C SER A 51 21.26 -27.20 20.88
N SER A 52 21.40 -26.02 21.47
CA SER A 52 20.39 -25.48 22.40
C SER A 52 19.24 -24.82 21.65
N HIS A 53 18.00 -25.18 22.03
CA HIS A 53 16.76 -24.54 21.57
C HIS A 53 16.82 -23.01 21.75
N LEU A 54 17.33 -22.53 22.89
CA LEU A 54 17.44 -21.09 23.13
C LEU A 54 18.35 -20.37 22.12
N THR A 55 19.43 -21.03 21.68
CA THR A 55 20.34 -20.49 20.66
C THR A 55 19.67 -20.39 19.29
N GLN A 56 18.87 -21.40 18.94
CA GLN A 56 18.13 -21.41 17.67
C GLN A 56 17.04 -20.34 17.66
N ALA A 57 16.34 -20.12 18.78
CA ALA A 57 15.37 -19.04 18.96
C ALA A 57 16.00 -17.66 18.78
N ILE A 58 17.12 -17.40 19.46
CA ILE A 58 17.83 -16.12 19.37
C ILE A 58 18.34 -15.87 17.94
N ARG A 59 18.89 -16.90 17.29
CA ARG A 59 19.33 -16.81 15.89
C ARG A 59 18.17 -16.51 14.95
N PHE A 60 17.06 -17.23 15.08
CA PHE A 60 15.85 -17.02 14.26
C PHE A 60 15.35 -15.59 14.42
N PHE A 61 15.22 -15.10 15.65
CA PHE A 61 14.78 -13.73 15.91
C PHE A 61 15.71 -12.67 15.30
N LEU A 62 17.02 -12.82 15.49
CA LEU A 62 18.03 -11.87 14.99
C LEU A 62 18.19 -11.91 13.48
N TYR A 63 17.93 -13.05 12.85
CA TYR A 63 17.96 -13.19 11.40
C TYR A 63 16.67 -12.68 10.75
N ASP A 64 15.52 -13.14 11.21
CA ASP A 64 14.24 -12.86 10.54
C ASP A 64 13.72 -11.45 10.80
N THR A 65 13.99 -10.85 11.96
CA THR A 65 13.56 -9.48 12.26
C THR A 65 14.08 -8.45 11.23
N PRO A 66 15.40 -8.29 11.04
CA PRO A 66 15.93 -7.38 10.03
C PRO A 66 15.56 -7.82 8.60
N LYS A 67 15.48 -9.12 8.32
CA LYS A 67 15.12 -9.64 6.99
C LYS A 67 13.71 -9.22 6.57
N VAL A 68 12.72 -9.42 7.44
CA VAL A 68 11.32 -9.04 7.19
C VAL A 68 11.17 -7.52 7.12
N MET A 69 11.86 -6.77 8.00
CA MET A 69 11.87 -5.30 7.94
C MET A 69 12.37 -4.76 6.61
N ILE A 70 13.47 -5.31 6.08
CA ILE A 70 14.03 -4.93 4.79
C ILE A 70 13.04 -5.26 3.67
N LEU A 71 12.50 -6.48 3.65
CA LEU A 71 11.55 -6.92 2.62
C LEU A 71 10.30 -6.04 2.59
N LEU A 72 9.74 -5.74 3.77
CA LEU A 72 8.56 -4.89 3.90
C LEU A 72 8.85 -3.45 3.46
N THR A 73 10.03 -2.92 3.79
CA THR A 73 10.44 -1.58 3.36
C THR A 73 10.52 -1.50 1.83
N VAL A 74 11.15 -2.49 1.19
CA VAL A 74 11.30 -2.52 -0.27
C VAL A 74 9.94 -2.62 -0.97
N ILE A 75 9.06 -3.54 -0.54
CA ILE A 75 7.76 -3.71 -1.19
C ILE A 75 6.88 -2.47 -1.02
N VAL A 76 6.86 -1.87 0.17
CA VAL A 76 6.09 -0.64 0.45
C VAL A 76 6.62 0.53 -0.38
N PHE A 77 7.94 0.65 -0.54
CA PHE A 77 8.56 1.69 -1.37
C PHE A 77 8.14 1.55 -2.84
N VAL A 78 8.27 0.34 -3.40
CA VAL A 78 7.90 0.05 -4.79
C VAL A 78 6.41 0.30 -5.01
N VAL A 79 5.55 -0.18 -4.11
CA VAL A 79 4.11 0.06 -4.17
C VAL A 79 3.81 1.55 -4.08
N GLY A 80 4.43 2.29 -3.16
CA GLY A 80 4.26 3.74 -3.05
C GLY A 80 4.65 4.50 -4.32
N ILE A 81 5.74 4.08 -4.99
CA ILE A 81 6.11 4.61 -6.31
C ILE A 81 5.03 4.26 -7.33
N ILE A 82 4.62 3.00 -7.47
CA ILE A 82 3.60 2.59 -8.46
C ILE A 82 2.31 3.39 -8.28
N ARG A 83 1.88 3.60 -7.02
CA ARG A 83 0.70 4.41 -6.69
C ARG A 83 0.81 5.85 -7.18
N SER A 84 2.00 6.45 -7.17
CA SER A 84 2.22 7.80 -7.71
C SER A 84 2.04 7.90 -9.24
N TYR A 85 2.08 6.78 -9.97
CA TYR A 85 1.76 6.74 -11.40
C TYR A 85 0.25 6.80 -11.66
N PHE A 86 -0.59 6.41 -10.68
CA PHE A 86 -2.04 6.42 -10.79
C PHE A 86 -2.61 7.71 -10.18
N SER A 87 -2.98 8.66 -11.05
CA SER A 87 -3.67 9.89 -10.63
C SER A 87 -5.17 9.63 -10.40
N PRO A 88 -5.70 9.91 -9.20
CA PRO A 88 -7.14 9.85 -8.92
C PRO A 88 -7.99 10.71 -9.85
N GLU A 89 -7.43 11.82 -10.33
CA GLU A 89 -8.15 12.81 -11.15
C GLU A 89 -8.37 12.31 -12.59
N LYS A 90 -7.38 11.62 -13.18
CA LYS A 90 -7.54 10.99 -14.50
C LYS A 90 -8.60 9.90 -14.46
N THR A 91 -8.60 9.13 -13.38
CA THR A 91 -9.61 8.10 -13.10
C THR A 91 -11.00 8.71 -12.98
N ARG A 92 -11.14 9.78 -12.18
CA ARG A 92 -12.39 10.54 -12.03
C ARG A 92 -12.94 11.00 -13.39
N LYS A 93 -12.12 11.68 -14.20
CA LYS A 93 -12.48 12.14 -15.55
C LYS A 93 -12.89 10.98 -16.48
N ALA A 94 -12.32 9.78 -16.31
CA ALA A 94 -12.68 8.60 -17.11
C ALA A 94 -14.02 7.95 -16.70
N LEU A 95 -14.45 8.15 -15.46
CA LEU A 95 -15.67 7.59 -14.87
C LEU A 95 -16.86 8.56 -14.93
N GLU A 96 -16.61 9.87 -14.99
CA GLU A 96 -17.65 10.89 -15.14
C GLU A 96 -18.50 10.67 -16.41
N GLY A 97 -19.83 10.78 -16.28
CA GLY A 97 -20.79 10.66 -17.39
C GLY A 97 -21.08 9.25 -17.90
N LYS A 98 -20.51 8.20 -17.29
CA LYS A 98 -20.78 6.79 -17.68
C LYS A 98 -22.09 6.28 -17.06
N PRO A 99 -22.83 5.40 -17.76
CA PRO A 99 -24.04 4.79 -17.19
C PRO A 99 -23.67 3.85 -16.04
N LEU A 100 -24.55 3.75 -15.03
CA LEU A 100 -24.30 3.11 -13.73
C LEU A 100 -23.63 1.73 -13.82
N PHE A 101 -24.09 0.88 -14.75
CA PHE A 101 -23.57 -0.48 -14.92
C PHE A 101 -22.15 -0.50 -15.49
N ILE A 102 -21.88 0.30 -16.53
CA ILE A 102 -20.54 0.43 -17.12
C ILE A 102 -19.61 1.12 -16.12
N GLY A 103 -20.11 2.11 -15.39
CA GLY A 103 -19.39 2.78 -14.31
C GLY A 103 -18.90 1.78 -13.26
N ASN A 104 -19.79 0.91 -12.75
CA ASN A 104 -19.41 -0.11 -11.76
C ASN A 104 -18.32 -1.05 -12.28
N ILE A 105 -18.40 -1.50 -13.53
CA ILE A 105 -17.39 -2.38 -14.15
C ILE A 105 -16.04 -1.67 -14.28
N MET A 106 -16.05 -0.42 -14.76
CA MET A 106 -14.83 0.39 -14.92
C MET A 106 -14.20 0.69 -13.55
N ALA A 107 -15.02 1.05 -12.56
CA ALA A 107 -14.59 1.36 -11.21
C ALA A 107 -13.99 0.13 -10.51
N ALA A 108 -14.64 -1.03 -10.61
CA ALA A 108 -14.14 -2.27 -10.04
C ALA A 108 -12.83 -2.71 -10.74
N SER A 109 -12.78 -2.66 -12.07
CA SER A 109 -11.56 -3.00 -12.83
C SER A 109 -10.40 -2.06 -12.49
N LEU A 110 -10.70 -0.77 -12.31
CA LEU A 110 -9.69 0.18 -11.88
C LEU A 110 -9.22 -0.12 -10.46
N GLY A 111 -10.12 -0.46 -9.54
CA GLY A 111 -9.77 -0.92 -8.18
C GLY A 111 -8.79 -2.09 -8.20
N VAL A 112 -8.96 -3.05 -9.12
CA VAL A 112 -8.07 -4.21 -9.31
C VAL A 112 -6.67 -3.82 -9.81
N VAL A 113 -6.58 -2.80 -10.67
CA VAL A 113 -5.33 -2.37 -11.30
C VAL A 113 -4.57 -1.36 -10.44
N THR A 114 -5.28 -0.72 -9.51
CA THR A 114 -4.68 0.27 -8.63
C THR A 114 -4.22 -0.37 -7.33
N PRO A 115 -2.95 -0.21 -6.95
CA PRO A 115 -2.44 -0.77 -5.70
C PRO A 115 -2.82 0.12 -4.51
N PHE A 116 -4.09 0.50 -4.39
CA PHE A 116 -4.57 1.32 -3.29
C PHE A 116 -4.82 0.45 -2.07
N CYS A 117 -4.04 0.69 -1.02
CA CYS A 117 -4.36 0.15 0.29
C CYS A 117 -5.61 0.82 0.86
N SER A 118 -6.27 0.15 1.80
CA SER A 118 -7.45 0.65 2.52
C SER A 118 -7.26 2.08 3.07
N CYS A 119 -6.04 2.44 3.49
CA CYS A 119 -5.69 3.77 3.99
C CYS A 119 -5.91 4.91 2.97
N SER A 120 -5.89 4.60 1.68
CA SER A 120 -6.01 5.59 0.61
C SER A 120 -7.25 5.43 -0.24
N ALA A 121 -8.01 4.37 -0.02
CA ALA A 121 -9.32 4.18 -0.61
C ALA A 121 -10.33 5.22 -0.10
N ILE A 122 -10.22 5.65 1.18
CA ILE A 122 -11.15 6.59 1.81
C ILE A 122 -11.08 8.00 1.18
N PRO A 123 -9.90 8.68 1.10
CA PRO A 123 -9.82 10.00 0.46
C PRO A 123 -10.27 9.97 -1.01
N LEU A 124 -10.01 8.85 -1.70
CA LEU A 124 -10.39 8.69 -3.09
C LEU A 124 -11.89 8.48 -3.28
N PHE A 125 -12.55 7.77 -2.34
CA PHE A 125 -14.01 7.68 -2.29
C PHE A 125 -14.64 9.06 -2.12
N ILE A 126 -14.14 9.84 -1.16
CA ILE A 126 -14.62 11.21 -0.90
C ILE A 126 -14.50 12.03 -2.19
N GLY A 127 -13.31 12.03 -2.81
CA GLY A 127 -13.08 12.71 -4.08
C GLY A 127 -14.05 12.29 -5.19
N PHE A 128 -14.35 11.00 -5.36
CA PHE A 128 -15.31 10.54 -6.38
C PHE A 128 -16.75 10.98 -6.08
N VAL A 129 -17.18 10.97 -4.82
CA VAL A 129 -18.53 11.42 -4.43
C VAL A 129 -18.70 12.92 -4.67
N GLU A 130 -17.71 13.74 -4.30
CA GLU A 130 -17.69 15.18 -4.61
C GLU A 130 -17.73 15.46 -6.12
N SER A 131 -17.19 14.54 -6.92
CA SER A 131 -17.18 14.64 -8.38
C SER A 131 -18.54 14.41 -9.02
N GLY A 132 -19.54 14.03 -8.24
CA GLY A 132 -20.85 13.61 -8.76
C GLY A 132 -20.83 12.22 -9.39
N ILE A 133 -19.79 11.40 -9.15
CA ILE A 133 -19.81 9.99 -9.54
C ILE A 133 -20.86 9.29 -8.67
N PRO A 134 -21.79 8.49 -9.26
CA PRO A 134 -22.82 7.80 -8.50
C PRO A 134 -22.22 6.94 -7.38
N LEU A 135 -22.81 7.00 -6.19
CA LEU A 135 -22.28 6.35 -4.99
C LEU A 135 -22.05 4.84 -5.17
N GLY A 136 -22.91 4.15 -5.92
CA GLY A 136 -22.72 2.74 -6.26
C GLY A 136 -21.44 2.45 -7.07
N VAL A 137 -21.06 3.35 -7.97
CA VAL A 137 -19.83 3.24 -8.78
C VAL A 137 -18.60 3.39 -7.90
N THR A 138 -18.62 4.37 -7.01
CA THR A 138 -17.55 4.59 -6.03
C THR A 138 -17.41 3.40 -5.07
N PHE A 139 -18.53 2.81 -4.64
CA PHE A 139 -18.51 1.61 -3.79
C PHE A 139 -17.94 0.39 -4.51
N SER A 140 -18.22 0.20 -5.80
CA SER A 140 -17.61 -0.88 -6.59
C SER A 140 -16.08 -0.78 -6.58
N PHE A 141 -15.55 0.44 -6.74
CA PHE A 141 -14.11 0.69 -6.62
C PHE A 141 -13.59 0.43 -5.20
N LEU A 142 -14.26 0.96 -4.17
CA LEU A 142 -13.87 0.81 -2.77
C LEU A 142 -13.79 -0.65 -2.33
N VAL A 143 -14.70 -1.49 -2.80
CA VAL A 143 -14.74 -2.92 -2.48
C VAL A 143 -13.65 -3.66 -3.27
N ALA A 144 -13.47 -3.35 -4.55
CA ALA A 144 -12.46 -4.00 -5.38
C ALA A 144 -11.03 -3.75 -4.93
N ALA A 145 -10.68 -2.51 -4.56
CA ALA A 145 -9.32 -2.09 -4.25
C ALA A 145 -8.61 -2.90 -3.14
N PRO A 146 -9.21 -3.15 -1.96
CA PRO A 146 -8.60 -4.00 -0.94
C PRO A 146 -8.84 -5.51 -1.20
N MET A 147 -9.87 -5.85 -1.99
CA MET A 147 -10.30 -7.24 -2.16
C MET A 147 -9.44 -7.99 -3.16
N ILE A 148 -8.97 -7.33 -4.21
CA ILE A 148 -8.11 -7.92 -5.24
C ILE A 148 -6.77 -7.21 -5.22
N ASN A 149 -5.76 -7.87 -4.65
CA ASN A 149 -4.40 -7.35 -4.55
C ASN A 149 -3.51 -8.01 -5.61
N GLU A 150 -2.70 -7.21 -6.30
CA GLU A 150 -1.75 -7.67 -7.32
C GLU A 150 -0.72 -8.65 -6.73
N VAL A 151 -0.28 -8.41 -5.49
CA VAL A 151 0.62 -9.32 -4.76
C VAL A 151 -0.04 -10.67 -4.52
N ALA A 152 -1.32 -10.67 -4.12
CA ALA A 152 -2.07 -11.91 -3.89
C ALA A 152 -2.29 -12.68 -5.20
N LEU A 153 -2.55 -11.99 -6.31
CA LEU A 153 -2.68 -12.59 -7.64
C LEU A 153 -1.38 -13.26 -8.09
N VAL A 154 -0.24 -12.59 -7.92
CA VAL A 154 1.08 -13.16 -8.27
C VAL A 154 1.39 -14.38 -7.39
N LEU A 155 1.09 -14.31 -6.09
CA LEU A 155 1.26 -15.44 -5.17
C LEU A 155 0.38 -16.63 -5.54
N LEU A 156 -0.92 -16.40 -5.78
CA LEU A 156 -1.87 -17.43 -6.19
C LEU A 156 -1.49 -18.05 -7.53
N PHE A 157 -1.03 -17.22 -8.47
CA PHE A 157 -0.53 -17.70 -9.75
C PHE A 157 0.71 -18.58 -9.59
N GLY A 158 1.67 -18.17 -8.76
CA GLY A 158 2.90 -18.93 -8.51
C GLY A 158 2.65 -20.24 -7.77
N LEU A 159 1.70 -20.26 -6.82
CA LEU A 159 1.42 -21.44 -5.99
C LEU A 159 0.42 -22.42 -6.61
N PHE A 160 -0.67 -21.90 -7.18
CA PHE A 160 -1.83 -22.70 -7.62
C PHE A 160 -2.09 -22.61 -9.13
N GLY A 161 -1.33 -21.80 -9.86
CA GLY A 161 -1.46 -21.62 -11.30
C GLY A 161 -2.59 -20.68 -11.72
N TRP A 162 -2.73 -20.53 -13.05
CA TRP A 162 -3.59 -19.53 -13.68
C TRP A 162 -5.09 -19.69 -13.37
N LYS A 163 -5.57 -20.94 -13.22
CA LYS A 163 -7.00 -21.21 -12.99
C LYS A 163 -7.49 -20.60 -11.67
N THR A 164 -6.72 -20.77 -10.59
CA THR A 164 -7.07 -20.27 -9.26
C THR A 164 -6.96 -18.75 -9.18
N ALA A 165 -5.91 -18.18 -9.80
CA ALA A 165 -5.74 -16.73 -9.86
C ALA A 165 -6.91 -16.04 -10.61
N LEU A 166 -7.33 -16.59 -11.75
CA LEU A 166 -8.49 -16.08 -12.49
C LEU A 166 -9.80 -16.23 -11.71
N LEU A 167 -10.00 -17.34 -11.01
CA LEU A 167 -11.21 -17.54 -10.21
C LEU A 167 -11.30 -16.51 -9.09
N TYR A 168 -10.19 -16.27 -8.38
CA TYR A 168 -10.10 -15.24 -7.34
C TYR A 168 -10.36 -13.83 -7.90
N ALA A 169 -9.69 -13.45 -9.00
CA ALA A 169 -9.91 -12.16 -9.64
C ALA A 169 -11.37 -12.00 -10.12
N GLY A 170 -11.91 -13.01 -10.79
CA GLY A 170 -13.26 -12.98 -11.34
C GLY A 170 -14.34 -12.90 -10.26
N THR A 171 -14.22 -13.73 -9.22
CA THR A 171 -15.18 -13.70 -8.10
C THR A 171 -15.11 -12.39 -7.32
N GLY A 172 -13.91 -11.87 -7.03
CA GLY A 172 -13.77 -10.57 -6.37
C GLY A 172 -14.36 -9.43 -7.21
N LEU A 173 -14.16 -9.45 -8.53
CA LEU A 173 -14.69 -8.42 -9.43
C LEU A 173 -16.22 -8.48 -9.48
N ILE A 174 -16.79 -9.68 -9.56
CA ILE A 174 -18.24 -9.88 -9.51
C ILE A 174 -18.81 -9.36 -8.19
N ILE A 175 -18.21 -9.70 -7.05
CA ILE A 175 -18.65 -9.23 -5.73
C ILE A 175 -18.59 -7.70 -5.67
N ALA A 176 -17.50 -7.09 -6.13
CA ALA A 176 -17.36 -5.64 -6.17
C ALA A 176 -18.44 -4.97 -7.02
N ILE A 177 -18.67 -5.43 -8.25
CA ILE A 177 -19.70 -4.89 -9.17
C ILE A 177 -21.10 -5.06 -8.57
N VAL A 178 -21.42 -6.25 -8.06
CA VAL A 178 -22.75 -6.54 -7.48
C VAL A 178 -22.98 -5.68 -6.25
N SER A 179 -21.99 -5.55 -5.37
CA SER A 179 -22.11 -4.73 -4.16
C SER A 179 -22.39 -3.27 -4.48
N GLY A 180 -21.63 -2.67 -5.41
CA GLY A 180 -21.85 -1.29 -5.82
C GLY A 180 -23.14 -1.09 -6.61
N TRP A 181 -23.57 -2.08 -7.42
CA TRP A 181 -24.86 -2.04 -8.08
C TRP A 181 -26.04 -2.06 -7.10
N VAL A 182 -26.00 -2.95 -6.10
CA VAL A 182 -27.01 -3.03 -5.04
C VAL A 182 -27.07 -1.73 -4.25
N ILE A 183 -25.92 -1.20 -3.83
CA ILE A 183 -25.81 0.08 -3.12
C ILE A 183 -26.39 1.24 -3.95
N GLY A 184 -26.03 1.32 -5.23
CA GLY A 184 -26.57 2.34 -6.13
C GLY A 184 -28.09 2.22 -6.35
N LYS A 185 -28.64 1.00 -6.29
CA LYS A 185 -30.09 0.75 -6.38
C LYS A 185 -30.83 1.14 -5.10
N LEU A 186 -30.21 0.93 -3.94
CA LEU A 186 -30.79 1.24 -2.64
C LEU A 186 -30.80 2.74 -2.32
N LYS A 187 -30.07 3.56 -3.08
CA LYS A 187 -30.01 5.01 -2.87
C LYS A 187 -29.71 5.38 -1.41
N VAL A 188 -28.62 4.81 -0.91
CA VAL A 188 -28.14 5.00 0.46
C VAL A 188 -27.41 6.34 0.65
N GLU A 189 -27.52 7.28 -0.29
CA GLU A 189 -26.85 8.58 -0.22
C GLU A 189 -27.21 9.33 1.08
N ARG A 190 -28.43 9.12 1.60
CA ARG A 190 -28.88 9.69 2.87
C ARG A 190 -28.12 9.24 4.13
N PHE A 191 -27.34 8.16 4.04
CA PHE A 191 -26.55 7.63 5.17
C PHE A 191 -25.09 8.13 5.12
N VAL A 192 -24.71 8.82 4.04
CA VAL A 192 -23.39 9.43 3.93
C VAL A 192 -23.46 10.80 4.58
N GLU A 193 -22.52 11.06 5.49
CA GLU A 193 -22.42 12.32 6.20
C GLU A 193 -22.27 13.52 5.25
N GLU A 194 -22.92 14.64 5.57
CA GLU A 194 -22.95 15.84 4.72
C GLU A 194 -21.54 16.41 4.46
N TRP A 195 -20.62 16.28 5.43
CA TRP A 195 -19.24 16.76 5.26
C TRP A 195 -18.52 16.11 4.07
N VAL A 196 -18.89 14.88 3.68
CA VAL A 196 -18.31 14.18 2.51
C VAL A 196 -18.69 14.88 1.20
N TYR A 197 -19.85 15.54 1.17
CA TYR A 197 -20.32 16.31 0.01
C TYR A 197 -19.86 17.78 0.05
N GLU A 198 -19.49 18.29 1.23
CA GLU A 198 -19.12 19.69 1.46
C GLU A 198 -17.63 19.99 1.33
N ILE A 199 -16.77 18.97 1.29
CA ILE A 199 -15.37 19.13 0.93
C ILE A 199 -15.36 19.65 -0.52
N LYS A 200 -15.30 20.98 -0.66
CA LYS A 200 -15.12 21.64 -1.95
C LYS A 200 -13.68 21.43 -2.39
N ALA A 201 -13.49 21.33 -3.71
CA ALA A 201 -12.27 21.09 -4.49
C ALA A 201 -11.01 21.95 -4.19
N GLY A 202 -10.91 22.61 -3.02
CA GLY A 202 -9.74 23.36 -2.56
C GLY A 202 -8.75 22.54 -1.73
N ASP A 203 -9.17 21.48 -1.03
CA ASP A 203 -8.26 20.73 -0.12
C ASP A 203 -7.59 19.52 -0.78
N PHE A 204 -8.17 19.00 -1.88
CA PHE A 204 -7.60 17.93 -2.68
C PHE A 204 -7.19 18.40 -4.08
N GLN A 205 -6.75 19.65 -4.22
CA GLN A 205 -5.86 20.00 -5.34
C GLN A 205 -4.52 19.29 -5.10
N LEU A 206 -4.50 17.98 -5.34
CA LEU A 206 -3.33 17.38 -5.96
C LEU A 206 -3.24 18.10 -7.29
N ALA A 207 -2.54 19.24 -7.30
CA ALA A 207 -2.26 19.97 -8.51
C ALA A 207 -1.90 18.94 -9.57
N GLU A 208 -2.39 19.12 -10.80
CA GLU A 208 -1.75 18.57 -11.98
C GLU A 208 -0.34 19.21 -12.13
N GLU A 209 0.45 19.27 -11.05
CA GLU A 209 1.89 19.33 -11.14
C GLU A 209 2.29 18.06 -11.87
N THR A 210 3.02 18.25 -12.96
CA THR A 210 3.68 17.17 -13.67
C THR A 210 4.55 16.41 -12.67
N VAL A 211 4.00 15.35 -12.07
CA VAL A 211 4.66 14.58 -11.01
C VAL A 211 5.98 14.08 -11.56
N THR A 212 7.06 14.76 -11.17
CA THR A 212 8.40 14.49 -11.68
C THR A 212 8.86 13.16 -11.11
N PHE A 213 9.87 12.55 -11.73
CA PHE A 213 10.44 11.30 -11.20
C PHE A 213 10.88 11.42 -9.73
N HIS A 214 11.28 12.63 -9.32
CA HIS A 214 11.68 12.98 -7.95
C HIS A 214 10.50 12.89 -6.96
N ASP A 215 9.35 13.44 -7.33
CA ASP A 215 8.13 13.42 -6.50
C ASP A 215 7.60 12.00 -6.28
N ARG A 216 7.80 11.13 -7.28
CA ARG A 216 7.42 9.71 -7.22
C ARG A 216 8.28 8.93 -6.22
N ILE A 217 9.59 9.18 -6.23
CA ILE A 217 10.51 8.62 -5.24
C ILE A 217 10.14 9.09 -3.84
N GLN A 218 9.79 10.37 -3.70
CA GLN A 218 9.37 10.94 -2.42
C GLN A 218 8.04 10.34 -1.92
N ALA A 219 7.09 10.06 -2.82
CA ALA A 219 5.86 9.33 -2.49
C ALA A 219 6.15 7.92 -1.97
N GLY A 220 7.07 7.18 -2.63
CA GLY A 220 7.55 5.88 -2.16
C GLY A 220 8.16 5.95 -0.75
N TYR A 221 9.04 6.92 -0.51
CA TYR A 221 9.66 7.11 0.80
C TYR A 221 8.64 7.46 1.90
N THR A 222 7.69 8.34 1.60
CA THR A 222 6.64 8.73 2.54
C THR A 222 5.78 7.52 2.91
N ALA A 223 5.42 6.68 1.93
CA ALA A 223 4.69 5.43 2.18
C ALA A 223 5.46 4.48 3.11
N VAL A 224 6.79 4.36 2.94
CA VAL A 224 7.64 3.58 3.84
C VAL A 224 7.57 4.12 5.26
N VAL A 225 7.80 5.41 5.45
CA VAL A 225 7.79 6.02 6.79
C VAL A 225 6.43 5.83 7.45
N ASP A 226 5.33 6.07 6.75
CA ASP A 226 3.99 5.97 7.30
C ASP A 226 3.59 4.54 7.69
N ILE A 227 3.97 3.54 6.89
CA ILE A 227 3.58 2.15 7.11
C ILE A 227 4.56 1.48 8.09
N VAL A 228 5.86 1.55 7.84
CA VAL A 228 6.87 0.88 8.67
C VAL A 228 6.84 1.42 10.10
N SER A 229 6.74 2.75 10.28
CA SER A 229 6.73 3.36 11.63
C SER A 229 5.52 2.94 12.49
N LYS A 230 4.41 2.56 11.86
CA LYS A 230 3.21 2.09 12.57
C LYS A 230 3.23 0.58 12.83
N VAL A 231 3.85 -0.20 11.94
CA VAL A 231 3.74 -1.67 11.95
C VAL A 231 4.97 -2.38 12.55
N TRP A 232 6.14 -1.73 12.63
CA TRP A 232 7.39 -2.37 13.05
C TRP A 232 7.30 -3.11 14.38
N ILE A 233 6.63 -2.53 15.39
CA ILE A 233 6.53 -3.12 16.72
C ILE A 233 5.74 -4.43 16.71
N TYR A 234 4.68 -4.49 15.89
CA TYR A 234 3.86 -5.68 15.74
C TYR A 234 4.61 -6.79 15.01
N ILE A 235 5.47 -6.42 14.04
CA ILE A 235 6.29 -7.39 13.31
C ILE A 235 7.38 -7.97 14.23
N VAL A 236 8.07 -7.12 14.98
CA VAL A 236 9.07 -7.57 15.96
C VAL A 236 8.43 -8.48 17.01
N ALA A 237 7.25 -8.11 17.54
CA ALA A 237 6.52 -8.95 18.49
C ALA A 237 6.11 -10.29 17.86
N GLY A 238 5.60 -10.30 16.62
CA GLY A 238 5.21 -11.51 15.92
C GLY A 238 6.39 -12.46 15.67
N ILE A 239 7.54 -11.92 15.27
CA ILE A 239 8.75 -12.71 15.04
C ILE A 239 9.32 -13.23 16.37
N ALA A 240 9.25 -12.46 17.45
CA ALA A 240 9.64 -12.93 18.78
C ALA A 240 8.81 -14.13 19.24
N VAL A 241 7.49 -14.09 19.04
CA VAL A 241 6.60 -15.23 19.32
C VAL A 241 6.94 -16.41 18.41
N GLY A 242 7.17 -16.17 17.10
CA GLY A 242 7.58 -17.22 16.16
C GLY A 242 8.90 -17.89 16.56
N ALA A 243 9.87 -17.11 17.00
CA ALA A 243 11.16 -17.56 17.49
C ALA A 243 11.03 -18.43 18.74
N ALA A 244 10.13 -18.09 19.66
CA ALA A 244 9.87 -18.89 20.86
C ALA A 244 9.20 -20.25 20.54
N VAL A 245 8.53 -20.37 19.40
CA VAL A 245 7.85 -21.61 18.98
C VAL A 245 8.76 -22.50 18.12
N HIS A 246 9.58 -21.91 17.26
CA HIS A 246 10.43 -22.64 16.30
C HIS A 246 11.87 -22.83 16.76
N GLY A 247 12.31 -22.01 17.70
CA GLY A 247 13.66 -22.03 18.24
C GLY A 247 13.76 -22.97 19.41
#